data_AF-A0A126QZ60-F1
#
_entry.id   AF-A0A126QZ60-F1
#
_cell.length_a   1.000
_cell.length_b   1.000
_cell.length_c   1.000
_cell.angle_alpha   90.00
_cell.angle_beta   90.00
_cell.angle_gamma   90.00
#
_symmetry.space_group_name_H-M   'P 1'
#
loop_
_entity.id
_entity.type
_entity.pdbx_description
1 polymer ?
#
loop_
_entity_poly.entity_id
_entity_poly.type
_entity_poly.pdbx_seq_one_letter_code
_entity_poly.pdbx_strand_id
1 'polypeptide(L)'
;MSRTIFQKITSSLWILISFIPFFNGLGFVYLGNKRANSSWFLEGLLYELPWIVGIITISNISLASLFITLAVLAQIVSIIRSIMLGFNYQKILDKSSEIDKSFGDKLGDLINSLWVLISFIPFLNGIGLIFKGKSSSKKSWIIEGMIYEIPWIVGFLTWNIQLIRFIAFEIAVVFYFVSIVRSIMVASEVKPLYGNENDSFSKEPKDKDTREAKIEEEKTVDVEDNDGAIPAFHFYEKKFKDLEDIYPSKEKNTMELIERRFAPPQLTYTRFKKVVDDSHETFYSQLNSAYNILDLSTEYSSKVEEELKNKIVVLNSIIKGLDKLSEELVLNISQVESESYDELEELFDEFSRVTSSVKNYE
;
A
#
# COMPACT_ATOMS: atom_id res chain seq x y z
N MET A 1 5.27 -3.84 -16.86
CA MET A 1 5.87 -2.48 -16.98
C MET A 1 5.30 -1.61 -15.88
N SER A 2 6.11 -1.19 -14.90
CA SER A 2 5.63 -0.34 -13.81
C SER A 2 5.23 1.04 -14.35
N ARG A 3 4.04 1.53 -13.99
CA ARG A 3 3.62 2.88 -14.37
C ARG A 3 4.54 3.90 -13.71
N THR A 4 5.02 4.87 -14.49
CA THR A 4 5.84 5.96 -13.95
C THR A 4 5.05 6.74 -12.90
N ILE A 5 5.75 7.30 -11.90
CA ILE A 5 5.14 8.15 -10.86
C ILE A 5 4.31 9.27 -11.50
N PHE A 6 4.77 9.80 -12.63
CA PHE A 6 4.07 10.81 -13.43
C PHE A 6 2.69 10.33 -13.91
N GLN A 7 2.56 9.07 -14.36
CA GLN A 7 1.27 8.49 -14.74
C GLN A 7 0.33 8.34 -13.54
N LYS A 8 0.85 8.01 -12.35
CA LYS A 8 0.04 7.94 -11.13
C LYS A 8 -0.49 9.32 -10.73
N ILE A 9 0.37 10.35 -10.72
CA ILE A 9 0.00 11.73 -10.42
C ILE A 9 -1.04 12.24 -11.42
N THR A 10 -0.78 12.10 -12.72
CA THR A 10 -1.72 12.54 -13.77
C THR A 10 -3.04 11.79 -13.70
N SER A 11 -3.04 10.51 -13.30
CA SER A 11 -4.26 9.74 -13.08
C SER A 11 -5.06 10.15 -11.85
N SER A 12 -4.46 10.89 -10.91
CA SER A 12 -5.10 11.40 -9.69
C SER A 12 -5.42 12.90 -9.74
N LEU A 13 -5.01 13.63 -10.80
CA LEU A 13 -5.27 15.07 -10.94
C LEU A 13 -6.76 15.43 -10.86
N TRP A 14 -7.67 14.53 -11.24
CA TRP A 14 -9.11 14.76 -11.16
C TRP A 14 -9.59 14.95 -9.71
N ILE A 15 -8.89 14.38 -8.72
CA ILE A 15 -9.20 14.57 -7.30
C ILE A 15 -8.95 16.02 -6.93
N LEU A 16 -7.87 16.64 -7.39
CA LEU A 16 -7.54 18.04 -7.09
C LEU A 16 -8.57 19.02 -7.65
N ILE A 17 -9.16 18.70 -8.81
CA ILE A 17 -10.25 19.51 -9.39
C ILE A 17 -11.44 19.59 -8.42
N SER A 18 -11.70 18.52 -7.63
CA SER A 18 -12.78 18.52 -6.63
C SER A 18 -12.56 19.49 -5.46
N PHE A 19 -11.34 20.02 -5.27
CA PHE A 19 -11.02 21.01 -4.24
C PHE A 19 -11.19 22.46 -4.72
N ILE A 20 -11.33 22.68 -6.03
CA ILE A 20 -11.49 24.02 -6.58
C ILE A 20 -12.97 24.40 -6.50
N PRO A 21 -13.34 25.52 -5.84
CA PRO A 21 -14.70 26.04 -5.89
C PRO A 21 -15.15 26.26 -7.34
N PHE A 22 -16.45 26.10 -7.63
CA PHE A 22 -17.05 26.19 -8.98
C PHE A 22 -16.66 25.08 -9.97
N PHE A 23 -15.77 24.16 -9.59
CA PHE A 23 -15.33 23.06 -10.46
C PHE A 23 -15.31 21.72 -9.73
N ASN A 24 -16.01 21.61 -8.59
CA ASN A 24 -15.98 20.43 -7.75
C ASN A 24 -16.53 19.18 -8.43
N GLY A 25 -17.55 19.34 -9.25
CA GLY A 25 -18.17 18.27 -10.01
C GLY A 25 -17.40 17.88 -11.28
N LEU A 26 -16.57 18.78 -11.84
CA LEU A 26 -15.82 18.50 -13.07
C LEU A 26 -14.89 17.28 -12.97
N GLY A 27 -14.31 17.02 -11.80
CA GLY A 27 -13.50 15.82 -11.57
C GLY A 27 -14.29 14.53 -11.77
N PHE A 28 -15.54 14.50 -11.30
CA PHE A 28 -16.47 13.38 -11.44
C PHE A 28 -17.02 13.26 -12.87
N VAL A 29 -17.33 14.38 -13.52
CA VAL A 29 -17.75 14.41 -14.92
C VAL A 29 -16.66 13.80 -15.81
N TYR A 30 -15.41 14.23 -15.63
CA TYR A 30 -14.25 13.66 -16.34
C TYR A 30 -14.11 12.16 -16.09
N LEU A 31 -14.14 11.73 -14.82
CA LEU A 31 -13.96 10.33 -14.46
C LEU A 31 -15.10 9.45 -14.98
N GLY A 32 -16.34 9.91 -14.85
CA GLY A 32 -17.55 9.25 -15.35
C GLY A 32 -17.50 9.07 -16.86
N ASN A 33 -17.16 10.12 -17.61
CA ASN A 33 -17.01 10.03 -19.07
C ASN A 33 -15.88 9.07 -19.48
N LYS A 34 -14.71 9.17 -18.84
CA LYS A 34 -13.55 8.31 -19.12
C LYS A 34 -13.81 6.82 -18.88
N ARG A 35 -14.71 6.49 -17.94
CA ARG A 35 -15.07 5.11 -17.57
C ARG A 35 -16.42 4.66 -18.11
N ALA A 36 -17.09 5.48 -18.93
CA ALA A 36 -18.46 5.25 -19.38
C ALA A 36 -19.43 4.93 -18.22
N ASN A 37 -19.21 5.53 -17.04
CA ASN A 37 -20.06 5.37 -15.86
C ASN A 37 -20.99 6.58 -15.73
N SER A 38 -22.25 6.39 -16.14
CA SER A 38 -23.29 7.43 -16.11
C SER A 38 -23.61 7.92 -14.71
N SER A 39 -23.49 7.07 -13.68
CA SER A 39 -23.75 7.47 -12.29
C SER A 39 -22.76 8.52 -11.81
N TRP A 40 -21.46 8.33 -12.07
CA TRP A 40 -20.43 9.31 -11.66
C TRP A 40 -20.51 10.59 -12.47
N PHE A 41 -20.87 10.48 -13.75
CA PHE A 41 -21.12 11.65 -14.59
C PHE A 41 -22.29 12.50 -14.04
N LEU A 42 -23.42 11.86 -13.71
CA LEU A 42 -24.59 12.54 -13.16
C LEU A 42 -24.33 13.12 -11.77
N GLU A 43 -23.58 12.40 -10.94
CA GLU A 43 -23.13 12.88 -9.63
C GLU A 43 -22.26 14.15 -9.76
N GLY A 44 -21.34 14.19 -10.74
CA GLY A 44 -20.55 15.39 -11.04
C GLY A 44 -21.41 16.58 -11.47
N LEU A 45 -22.40 16.37 -12.35
CA LEU A 45 -23.33 17.43 -12.74
C LEU A 45 -24.16 17.94 -11.55
N LEU A 46 -24.56 17.05 -10.65
CA LEU A 46 -25.31 17.41 -9.46
C LEU A 46 -24.50 18.33 -8.52
N TYR A 47 -23.19 18.11 -8.41
CA TYR A 47 -22.31 18.95 -7.59
C TYR A 47 -22.10 20.36 -8.16
N GLU A 48 -22.24 20.55 -9.47
CA GLU A 48 -22.13 21.88 -10.12
C GLU A 48 -23.44 22.68 -10.09
N LEU A 49 -24.58 22.00 -9.97
CA LEU A 49 -25.90 22.62 -10.09
C LEU A 49 -26.12 23.77 -9.08
N PRO A 50 -25.76 23.65 -7.79
CA PRO A 50 -25.88 24.76 -6.85
C PRO A 50 -25.07 26.00 -7.24
N TRP A 51 -23.86 25.84 -7.81
CA TRP A 51 -23.05 26.96 -8.28
C TRP A 51 -23.70 27.69 -9.45
N ILE A 52 -24.18 26.94 -10.44
CA ILE A 52 -24.83 27.50 -11.63
C ILE A 52 -26.09 28.27 -11.23
N VAL A 53 -26.94 27.69 -10.37
CA VAL A 53 -28.16 28.35 -9.92
C VAL A 53 -27.84 29.55 -9.02
N GLY A 54 -26.81 29.48 -8.18
CA GLY A 54 -26.33 30.61 -7.38
C GLY A 54 -25.91 31.81 -8.24
N ILE A 55 -25.22 31.56 -9.36
CA ILE A 55 -24.82 32.60 -10.31
C ILE A 55 -26.03 33.20 -11.03
N ILE A 56 -26.96 32.36 -11.51
CA ILE A 56 -28.17 32.83 -12.21
C ILE A 56 -29.04 33.70 -11.28
N THR A 57 -29.10 33.34 -10.00
CA THR A 57 -29.93 34.02 -9.00
C THR A 57 -29.24 35.19 -8.31
N ILE A 58 -28.07 35.65 -8.79
CA ILE A 58 -27.26 36.70 -8.14
C ILE A 58 -27.99 38.04 -7.97
N SER A 59 -29.01 38.30 -8.81
CA SER A 59 -29.87 39.48 -8.68
C SER A 59 -30.83 39.41 -7.48
N ASN A 60 -31.08 38.21 -6.94
CA ASN A 60 -31.87 37.98 -5.74
C ASN A 60 -30.96 37.45 -4.62
N ILE A 61 -30.53 38.36 -3.74
CA ILE A 61 -29.55 38.09 -2.67
C ILE A 61 -29.96 36.91 -1.78
N SER A 62 -31.24 36.80 -1.42
CA SER A 62 -31.72 35.73 -0.55
C SER A 62 -31.60 34.36 -1.23
N LEU A 63 -32.04 34.24 -2.49
CA LEU A 63 -31.88 33.00 -3.25
C LEU A 63 -30.41 32.68 -3.54
N ALA A 64 -29.62 33.66 -3.96
CA ALA A 64 -28.19 33.48 -4.20
C ALA A 64 -27.48 32.95 -2.94
N SER A 65 -27.78 33.52 -1.76
CA SER A 65 -27.18 33.08 -0.50
C SER A 65 -27.52 31.63 -0.14
N LEU A 66 -28.76 31.19 -0.39
CA LEU A 66 -29.19 29.81 -0.18
C LEU A 66 -28.42 28.86 -1.11
N PHE A 67 -28.32 29.17 -2.39
CA PHE A 67 -27.63 28.31 -3.36
C PHE A 67 -26.12 28.28 -3.16
N ILE A 68 -25.50 29.41 -2.79
CA ILE A 68 -24.08 29.44 -2.40
C ILE A 68 -23.85 28.54 -1.18
N THR A 69 -24.75 28.56 -0.18
CA THR A 69 -24.65 27.67 0.99
C THR A 69 -24.75 26.20 0.59
N LEU A 70 -25.71 25.85 -0.27
CA LEU A 70 -25.83 24.49 -0.83
C LEU A 70 -24.60 24.09 -1.65
N ALA A 71 -24.00 25.03 -2.40
CA ALA A 71 -22.81 24.79 -3.20
C ALA A 71 -21.59 24.48 -2.32
N VAL A 72 -21.42 25.20 -1.21
CA VAL A 72 -20.37 24.92 -0.22
C VAL A 72 -20.58 23.55 0.43
N LEU A 73 -21.81 23.16 0.76
CA LEU A 73 -22.09 21.83 1.28
C LEU A 73 -21.79 20.74 0.23
N ALA A 74 -22.20 20.96 -1.02
CA ALA A 74 -21.90 20.06 -2.14
C ALA A 74 -20.40 19.93 -2.41
N GLN A 75 -19.62 21.01 -2.22
CA GLN A 75 -18.16 21.00 -2.29
C GLN A 75 -17.57 20.02 -1.27
N ILE A 76 -18.00 20.11 -0.01
CA ILE A 76 -17.48 19.24 1.06
C ILE A 76 -17.79 17.78 0.76
N VAL A 77 -19.04 17.47 0.36
CA VAL A 77 -19.45 16.12 -0.03
C VAL A 77 -18.63 15.61 -1.22
N SER A 78 -18.43 16.46 -2.24
CA SER A 78 -17.62 16.16 -3.42
C SER A 78 -16.17 15.82 -3.06
N ILE A 79 -15.54 16.56 -2.13
CA ILE A 79 -14.18 16.28 -1.65
C ILE A 79 -14.11 14.92 -0.94
N ILE A 80 -15.03 14.66 0.00
CA ILE A 80 -15.07 13.37 0.71
C ILE A 80 -15.22 12.22 -0.29
N ARG A 81 -16.15 12.39 -1.23
CA ARG A 81 -16.45 11.39 -2.25
C ARG A 81 -15.30 11.18 -3.23
N SER A 82 -14.56 12.22 -3.61
CA SER A 82 -13.43 12.11 -4.54
C SER A 82 -12.28 11.36 -3.91
N ILE A 83 -12.05 11.56 -2.60
CA ILE A 83 -11.11 10.78 -1.81
C ILE A 83 -11.55 9.31 -1.73
N MET A 84 -12.81 9.03 -1.39
CA MET A 84 -13.34 7.66 -1.34
C MET A 84 -13.22 6.92 -2.69
N LEU A 85 -13.60 7.58 -3.78
CA LEU A 85 -13.45 7.03 -5.13
C LEU A 85 -11.97 6.89 -5.50
N GLY A 86 -11.11 7.81 -5.09
CA GLY A 86 -9.66 7.71 -5.26
C GLY A 86 -9.09 6.43 -4.63
N PHE A 87 -9.50 6.10 -3.41
CA PHE A 87 -9.11 4.85 -2.74
C PHE A 87 -9.64 3.62 -3.46
N ASN A 88 -10.92 3.59 -3.83
CA ASN A 88 -11.50 2.47 -4.59
C ASN A 88 -10.84 2.32 -5.96
N TYR A 89 -10.49 3.43 -6.60
CA TYR A 89 -9.83 3.46 -7.90
C TYR A 89 -8.39 2.95 -7.82
N GLN A 90 -7.64 3.36 -6.79
CA GLN A 90 -6.32 2.77 -6.52
C GLN A 90 -6.44 1.29 -6.19
N LYS A 91 -7.44 0.86 -5.41
CA LYS A 91 -7.69 -0.55 -5.13
C LYS A 91 -7.93 -1.36 -6.41
N ILE A 92 -8.70 -0.84 -7.37
CA ILE A 92 -8.95 -1.49 -8.67
C ILE A 92 -7.68 -1.52 -9.54
N LEU A 93 -6.90 -0.44 -9.53
CA LEU A 93 -5.63 -0.38 -10.28
C LEU A 93 -4.56 -1.30 -9.68
N ASP A 94 -4.46 -1.35 -8.36
CA ASP A 94 -3.52 -2.21 -7.63
C ASP A 94 -3.97 -3.68 -7.68
N LYS A 95 -5.27 -3.99 -7.86
CA LYS A 95 -5.75 -5.36 -8.16
C LYS A 95 -5.18 -5.93 -9.48
N SER A 96 -4.54 -5.11 -10.32
CA SER A 96 -3.83 -5.52 -11.54
C SER A 96 -2.29 -5.51 -11.42
N SER A 97 -1.74 -5.09 -10.28
CA SER A 97 -0.30 -5.14 -9.99
C SER A 97 -0.11 -5.75 -8.60
N GLU A 98 0.12 -7.06 -8.60
CA GLU A 98 0.43 -7.95 -7.47
C GLU A 98 0.22 -7.44 -6.03
N ILE A 99 -0.64 -8.22 -5.37
CA ILE A 99 -0.84 -8.36 -3.93
C ILE A 99 0.49 -8.22 -3.21
N ASP A 100 0.67 -7.10 -2.53
CA ASP A 100 1.74 -6.98 -1.56
C ASP A 100 1.20 -6.26 -0.33
N LYS A 101 1.79 -6.57 0.83
CA LYS A 101 1.50 -6.06 2.18
C LYS A 101 1.53 -4.53 2.33
N SER A 102 1.73 -3.83 1.22
CA SER A 102 1.81 -2.40 1.00
C SER A 102 0.52 -1.61 1.30
N PHE A 103 -0.65 -2.21 1.57
CA PHE A 103 -1.85 -1.40 1.86
C PHE A 103 -1.75 -0.64 3.19
N GLY A 104 -1.20 -1.28 4.24
CA GLY A 104 -0.96 -0.62 5.53
C GLY A 104 0.06 0.51 5.41
N ASP A 105 1.16 0.25 4.70
CA ASP A 105 2.24 1.22 4.49
C ASP A 105 1.81 2.38 3.57
N LYS A 106 1.06 2.09 2.49
CA LYS A 106 0.47 3.12 1.61
C LYS A 106 -0.60 3.95 2.31
N LEU A 107 -1.41 3.34 3.18
CA LEU A 107 -2.36 4.08 4.01
C LEU A 107 -1.60 4.96 5.01
N GLY A 108 -0.52 4.45 5.59
CA GLY A 108 0.43 5.23 6.39
C GLY A 108 1.00 6.42 5.63
N ASP A 109 1.44 6.23 4.40
CA ASP A 109 1.95 7.29 3.51
C ASP A 109 0.87 8.30 3.10
N LEU A 110 -0.37 7.84 2.91
CA LEU A 110 -1.52 8.69 2.63
C LEU A 110 -1.95 9.50 3.85
N ILE A 111 -1.95 8.90 5.05
CA ILE A 111 -2.17 9.61 6.32
C ILE A 111 -1.03 10.60 6.58
N ASN A 112 0.21 10.21 6.26
CA ASN A 112 1.37 11.07 6.33
C ASN A 112 1.37 12.19 5.28
N SER A 113 0.52 12.13 4.26
CA SER A 113 0.33 13.19 3.26
C SER A 113 -1.02 13.92 3.36
N LEU A 114 -1.95 13.44 4.18
CA LEU A 114 -3.26 14.06 4.44
C LEU A 114 -3.13 15.49 4.96
N TRP A 115 -2.09 15.82 5.72
CA TRP A 115 -1.83 17.19 6.16
C TRP A 115 -1.56 18.15 4.99
N VAL A 116 -1.02 17.66 3.87
CA VAL A 116 -0.87 18.45 2.64
C VAL A 116 -2.24 18.72 2.04
N LEU A 117 -3.14 17.74 2.05
CA LEU A 117 -4.51 17.93 1.55
C LEU A 117 -5.31 18.94 2.40
N ILE A 118 -5.08 18.98 3.71
CA ILE A 118 -5.66 20.01 4.59
C ILE A 118 -5.25 21.42 4.13
N SER A 119 -4.05 21.59 3.56
CA SER A 119 -3.62 22.90 3.03
C SER A 119 -4.47 23.42 1.86
N PHE A 120 -5.20 22.53 1.17
CA PHE A 120 -6.14 22.89 0.09
C PHE A 120 -7.53 23.26 0.60
N ILE A 121 -7.80 23.17 1.91
CA ILE A 121 -9.09 23.57 2.47
C ILE A 121 -8.98 25.05 2.86
N PRO A 122 -9.80 25.95 2.28
CA PRO A 122 -9.86 27.34 2.71
C PRO A 122 -10.12 27.44 4.22
N PHE A 123 -9.55 28.45 4.88
CA PHE A 123 -9.66 28.67 6.33
C PHE A 123 -8.97 27.63 7.23
N LEU A 124 -8.36 26.58 6.67
CA LEU A 124 -7.60 25.56 7.41
C LEU A 124 -6.21 25.31 6.79
N ASN A 125 -5.78 26.19 5.89
CA ASN A 125 -4.61 25.94 5.06
C ASN A 125 -3.30 25.87 5.85
N GLY A 126 -3.18 26.64 6.93
CA GLY A 126 -2.04 26.62 7.85
C GLY A 126 -2.06 25.45 8.84
N ILE A 127 -3.22 24.85 9.13
CA ILE A 127 -3.35 23.76 10.11
C ILE A 127 -2.49 22.55 9.73
N GLY A 128 -2.40 22.20 8.44
CA GLY A 128 -1.55 21.10 7.97
C GLY A 128 -0.07 21.27 8.36
N LEU A 129 0.46 22.48 8.17
CA LEU A 129 1.84 22.82 8.53
C LEU A 129 2.05 22.88 10.04
N ILE A 130 1.07 23.37 10.81
CA ILE A 130 1.12 23.36 12.29
C ILE A 130 1.21 21.92 12.79
N PHE A 131 0.35 21.03 12.29
CA PHE A 131 0.35 19.62 12.65
C PHE A 131 1.69 18.96 12.32
N LYS A 132 2.18 19.14 11.08
CA LYS A 132 3.44 18.53 10.66
C LYS A 132 4.64 19.10 11.40
N GLY A 133 4.67 20.41 11.62
CA GLY A 133 5.69 21.08 12.43
C GLY A 133 5.77 20.55 13.85
N LYS A 134 4.62 20.29 14.49
CA LYS A 134 4.56 19.67 15.82
C LYS A 134 5.05 18.22 15.81
N SER A 135 4.61 17.42 14.84
CA SER A 135 5.03 16.01 14.71
C SER A 135 6.54 15.88 14.46
N SER A 136 7.14 16.80 13.69
CA SER A 136 8.57 16.80 13.38
C SER A 136 9.42 17.69 14.29
N SER A 137 8.85 18.24 15.37
CA SER A 137 9.53 19.18 16.31
C SER A 137 10.20 20.40 15.64
N LYS A 138 9.74 20.81 14.45
CA LYS A 138 10.27 21.98 13.72
C LYS A 138 9.42 23.21 13.97
N LYS A 139 9.90 24.09 14.84
CA LYS A 139 9.20 25.33 15.22
C LYS A 139 8.91 26.27 14.05
N SER A 140 9.78 26.32 13.04
CA SER A 140 9.59 27.17 11.86
C SER A 140 8.29 26.84 11.11
N TRP A 141 7.98 25.55 10.92
CA TRP A 141 6.76 25.12 10.23
C TRP A 141 5.49 25.45 11.02
N ILE A 142 5.56 25.40 12.36
CA ILE A 142 4.45 25.81 13.22
C ILE A 142 4.18 27.31 13.05
N ILE A 143 5.23 28.13 13.08
CA ILE A 143 5.12 29.59 12.93
C ILE A 143 4.59 29.95 11.53
N GLU A 144 5.11 29.33 10.47
CA GLU A 144 4.62 29.51 9.10
C GLU A 144 3.13 29.17 8.99
N GLY A 145 2.70 28.02 9.53
CA GLY A 145 1.30 27.62 9.55
C GLY A 145 0.41 28.61 10.31
N MET A 146 0.86 29.14 11.46
CA MET A 146 0.12 30.18 12.19
C MET A 146 -0.02 31.47 11.39
N ILE A 147 1.05 31.90 10.69
CA ILE A 147 1.01 33.10 9.83
C ILE A 147 -0.07 32.97 8.76
N TYR A 148 -0.25 31.77 8.19
CA TYR A 148 -1.27 31.52 7.18
C TYR A 148 -2.71 31.55 7.73
N GLU A 149 -2.91 31.29 9.02
CA GLU A 149 -4.25 31.31 9.65
C GLU A 149 -4.65 32.70 10.18
N ILE A 150 -3.68 33.55 10.55
CA ILE A 150 -3.96 34.86 11.15
C ILE A 150 -4.91 35.72 10.29
N PRO A 151 -4.73 35.87 8.96
CA PRO A 151 -5.65 36.65 8.15
C PRO A 151 -7.10 36.16 8.20
N TRP A 152 -7.33 34.85 8.24
CA TRP A 152 -8.67 34.28 8.38
C TRP A 152 -9.27 34.64 9.73
N ILE A 153 -8.52 34.44 10.82
CA ILE A 153 -8.97 34.75 12.18
C ILE A 153 -9.30 36.25 12.30
N VAL A 154 -8.45 37.13 11.77
CA VAL A 154 -8.68 38.57 11.75
C VAL A 154 -9.95 38.90 10.94
N GLY A 155 -10.12 38.28 9.76
CA GLY A 155 -11.31 38.46 8.92
C GLY A 155 -12.61 38.06 9.65
N PHE A 156 -12.58 36.97 10.41
CA PHE A 156 -13.72 36.52 11.23
C PHE A 156 -13.98 37.43 12.43
N LEU A 157 -12.94 37.83 13.17
CA LEU A 157 -13.07 38.69 14.36
C LEU A 157 -13.52 40.10 14.01
N THR A 158 -13.12 40.60 12.85
CA THR A 158 -13.45 41.96 12.38
C THR A 158 -14.65 41.98 11.44
N TRP A 159 -15.56 41.00 11.56
CA TRP A 159 -16.72 40.84 10.69
C TRP A 159 -17.56 42.12 10.51
N ASN A 160 -17.61 42.96 11.55
CA ASN A 160 -18.37 44.21 11.58
C ASN A 160 -17.65 45.41 10.92
N ILE A 161 -16.35 45.29 10.60
CA ILE A 161 -15.54 46.38 10.02
C ILE A 161 -15.21 46.02 8.56
N GLN A 162 -16.06 46.50 7.64
CA GLN A 162 -16.02 46.11 6.23
C GLN A 162 -14.64 46.25 5.57
N LEU A 163 -13.94 47.37 5.82
CA LEU A 163 -12.62 47.63 5.24
C LEU A 163 -11.57 46.61 5.71
N ILE A 164 -11.51 46.33 7.02
CA ILE A 164 -10.54 45.38 7.59
C ILE A 164 -10.84 43.97 7.11
N ARG A 165 -12.12 43.58 7.07
CA ARG A 165 -12.55 42.28 6.54
C ARG A 165 -12.12 42.08 5.08
N PHE A 166 -12.29 43.10 4.24
CA PHE A 166 -11.88 43.05 2.84
C PHE A 166 -10.37 42.86 2.70
N ILE A 167 -9.57 43.69 3.38
CA ILE A 167 -8.10 43.59 3.36
C ILE A 167 -7.63 42.23 3.90
N ALA A 168 -8.19 41.77 5.01
CA ALA A 168 -7.85 40.48 5.62
C ALA A 168 -8.17 39.32 4.67
N PHE A 169 -9.29 39.36 3.97
CA PHE A 169 -9.68 38.34 2.99
C PHE A 169 -8.71 38.28 1.80
N GLU A 170 -8.33 39.43 1.22
CA GLU A 170 -7.38 39.48 0.11
C GLU A 170 -6.01 38.90 0.51
N ILE A 171 -5.50 39.28 1.69
CA ILE A 171 -4.26 38.72 2.24
C ILE A 171 -4.40 37.22 2.48
N ALA A 172 -5.54 36.78 3.02
CA ALA A 172 -5.82 35.37 3.28
C ALA A 172 -5.81 34.52 2.00
N VAL A 173 -6.36 35.04 0.91
CA VAL A 173 -6.34 34.36 -0.41
C VAL A 173 -4.90 34.22 -0.92
N VAL A 174 -4.05 35.25 -0.80
CA VAL A 174 -2.63 35.15 -1.17
C VAL A 174 -1.93 34.10 -0.31
N PHE A 175 -2.15 34.12 1.01
CA PHE A 175 -1.53 33.18 1.95
C PHE A 175 -2.04 31.75 1.78
N TYR A 176 -3.27 31.57 1.30
CA TYR A 176 -3.82 30.27 0.91
C TYR A 176 -2.96 29.62 -0.18
N PHE A 177 -2.70 30.32 -1.29
CA PHE A 177 -1.86 29.77 -2.36
C PHE A 177 -0.41 29.52 -1.91
N VAL A 178 0.17 30.46 -1.15
CA VAL A 178 1.54 30.29 -0.61
C VAL A 178 1.62 29.08 0.32
N SER A 179 0.60 28.87 1.15
CA SER A 179 0.51 27.74 2.08
C SER A 179 0.45 26.39 1.36
N ILE A 180 -0.27 26.29 0.24
CA ILE A 180 -0.32 25.07 -0.59
C ILE A 180 1.08 24.77 -1.14
N VAL A 181 1.72 25.76 -1.79
CA VAL A 181 3.07 25.61 -2.36
C VAL A 181 4.06 25.18 -1.27
N ARG A 182 3.99 25.82 -0.10
CA ARG A 182 4.88 25.51 1.02
C ARG A 182 4.64 24.13 1.60
N SER A 183 3.40 23.69 1.71
CA SER A 183 3.05 22.34 2.18
C SER A 183 3.59 21.27 1.23
N ILE A 184 3.54 21.49 -0.09
CA ILE A 184 4.14 20.59 -1.08
C ILE A 184 5.67 20.56 -0.94
N MET A 185 6.33 21.72 -0.76
CA MET A 185 7.77 21.78 -0.55
C MET A 185 8.19 21.02 0.71
N VAL A 186 7.50 21.26 1.84
CA VAL A 186 7.78 20.55 3.10
C VAL A 186 7.55 19.05 2.94
N ALA A 187 6.51 18.63 2.23
CA ALA A 187 6.29 17.21 1.93
C ALA A 187 7.45 16.59 1.13
N SER A 188 8.05 17.35 0.21
CA SER A 188 9.23 16.89 -0.55
C SER A 188 10.51 16.81 0.30
N GLU A 189 10.66 17.71 1.29
CA GLU A 189 11.78 17.68 2.26
C GLU A 189 11.66 16.51 3.24
N VAL A 190 10.43 16.06 3.53
CA VAL A 190 10.13 14.98 4.49
C VAL A 190 10.10 13.60 3.82
N LYS A 191 10.61 13.45 2.59
CA LYS A 191 10.68 12.14 1.94
C LYS A 191 11.22 11.10 2.92
N PRO A 192 10.53 9.96 3.07
CA PRO A 192 10.88 8.99 4.10
C PRO A 192 12.28 8.48 3.84
N LEU A 193 13.12 8.51 4.88
CA LEU A 193 14.38 7.78 4.96
C LEU A 193 14.17 6.24 4.91
N TYR A 194 12.98 5.75 4.54
CA TYR A 194 12.64 4.33 4.38
C TYR A 194 13.22 3.69 3.10
N GLY A 195 14.32 4.23 2.59
CA GLY A 195 15.04 3.67 1.44
C GLY A 195 16.33 2.95 1.77
N ASN A 196 16.77 2.89 3.05
CA ASN A 196 18.09 2.33 3.36
C ASN A 196 18.24 1.75 4.78
N GLU A 197 17.24 1.01 5.29
CA GLU A 197 17.40 0.26 6.56
C GLU A 197 18.37 -0.95 6.44
N ASN A 198 18.90 -1.24 5.25
CA ASN A 198 19.99 -2.22 5.10
C ASN A 198 21.38 -1.68 5.51
N ASP A 199 21.52 -0.38 5.84
CA ASP A 199 22.82 0.19 6.24
C ASP A 199 23.04 0.30 7.77
N SER A 200 22.07 -0.10 8.61
CA SER A 200 22.18 0.08 10.08
C SER A 200 22.39 -1.18 10.92
N PHE A 201 22.64 -2.35 10.32
CA PHE A 201 22.97 -3.57 11.08
C PHE A 201 24.47 -3.74 11.43
N SER A 202 25.31 -2.72 11.23
CA SER A 202 26.68 -2.67 11.76
C SER A 202 26.83 -1.63 12.88
N LYS A 203 26.05 -1.80 13.95
CA LYS A 203 26.48 -1.32 15.26
C LYS A 203 26.61 -2.51 16.17
N GLU A 204 27.86 -2.99 16.25
CA GLU A 204 28.34 -3.85 17.33
C GLU A 204 27.72 -3.43 18.66
N PRO A 205 27.12 -4.36 19.42
CA PRO A 205 26.72 -4.08 20.78
C PRO A 205 28.00 -3.82 21.60
N LYS A 206 28.20 -2.55 21.98
CA LYS A 206 29.15 -2.21 23.04
C LYS A 206 28.61 -2.77 24.35
N ASP A 207 29.19 -3.90 24.71
CA ASP A 207 29.55 -4.35 26.05
C ASP A 207 28.87 -3.60 27.21
N LYS A 208 27.94 -4.30 27.86
CA LYS A 208 27.78 -4.19 29.30
C LYS A 208 27.12 -5.45 29.88
N ASP A 209 27.99 -6.33 30.33
CA ASP A 209 27.93 -6.94 31.65
C ASP A 209 26.65 -7.73 31.98
N THR A 210 26.61 -9.00 31.60
CA THR A 210 25.75 -10.00 32.28
C THR A 210 26.39 -11.39 32.20
N ARG A 211 27.04 -11.76 33.31
CA ARG A 211 27.11 -13.09 33.95
C ARG A 211 27.02 -14.33 33.06
N GLU A 212 28.18 -14.96 32.92
CA GLU A 212 28.45 -16.40 32.82
C GLU A 212 27.23 -17.33 33.05
N ALA A 213 26.56 -17.68 31.95
CA ALA A 213 25.86 -18.95 31.83
C ALA A 213 26.72 -19.84 30.92
N LYS A 214 27.34 -20.83 31.55
CA LYS A 214 28.15 -21.88 30.93
C LYS A 214 27.26 -22.68 29.96
N ILE A 215 27.26 -22.30 28.69
CA ILE A 215 26.68 -23.07 27.60
C ILE A 215 27.77 -24.03 27.11
N GLU A 216 27.42 -25.31 27.12
CA GLU A 216 28.24 -26.43 26.70
C GLU A 216 28.80 -26.20 25.29
N GLU A 217 30.11 -26.42 25.17
CA GLU A 217 30.85 -26.44 23.91
C GLU A 217 30.19 -27.42 22.95
N GLU A 218 29.57 -26.88 21.91
CA GLU A 218 29.17 -27.61 20.72
C GLU A 218 30.43 -28.20 20.09
N LYS A 219 30.57 -29.53 20.20
CA LYS A 219 31.61 -30.31 19.54
C LYS A 219 31.71 -29.88 18.08
N THR A 220 32.84 -29.28 17.74
CA THR A 220 33.32 -29.19 16.37
C THR A 220 33.40 -30.60 15.81
N VAL A 221 32.44 -30.96 14.97
CA VAL A 221 32.54 -32.12 14.10
C VAL A 221 33.66 -31.79 13.13
N ASP A 222 34.75 -32.55 13.22
CA ASP A 222 35.84 -32.52 12.25
C ASP A 222 35.24 -32.85 10.88
N VAL A 223 35.05 -31.81 10.07
CA VAL A 223 34.67 -31.95 8.66
C VAL A 223 35.92 -32.45 7.96
N GLU A 224 35.89 -33.72 7.55
CA GLU A 224 36.85 -34.29 6.62
C GLU A 224 36.97 -33.37 5.40
N ASP A 225 38.21 -32.96 5.10
CA ASP A 225 38.64 -32.25 3.91
C ASP A 225 38.06 -32.94 2.67
N ASN A 226 36.97 -32.38 2.14
CA ASN A 226 36.37 -32.82 0.90
C ASN A 226 36.52 -31.70 -0.13
N ASP A 227 37.36 -31.98 -1.12
CA ASP A 227 37.59 -31.28 -2.40
C ASP A 227 36.89 -29.93 -2.60
N GLY A 228 37.63 -28.83 -2.41
CA GLY A 228 37.46 -27.57 -3.16
C GLY A 228 36.17 -26.75 -2.96
N ALA A 229 35.24 -27.16 -2.09
CA ALA A 229 33.99 -26.44 -1.87
C ALA A 229 34.18 -25.17 -1.04
N ILE A 230 33.69 -24.04 -1.54
CA ILE A 230 33.75 -22.75 -0.86
C ILE A 230 32.80 -22.79 0.35
N PRO A 231 33.25 -22.48 1.59
CA PRO A 231 32.45 -22.59 2.82
C PRO A 231 31.07 -21.89 2.78
N ALA A 232 30.93 -20.84 1.96
CA ALA A 232 29.68 -20.12 1.78
C ALA A 232 28.57 -20.96 1.10
N PHE A 233 28.92 -21.90 0.22
CA PHE A 233 27.92 -22.71 -0.51
C PHE A 233 27.34 -23.85 0.33
N HIS A 234 28.11 -24.40 1.29
CA HIS A 234 27.58 -25.39 2.23
C HIS A 234 26.41 -24.85 3.07
N PHE A 235 26.40 -23.55 3.38
CA PHE A 235 25.27 -22.93 4.07
C PHE A 235 23.98 -23.03 3.25
N TYR A 236 24.05 -22.72 1.95
CA TYR A 236 22.90 -22.75 1.05
C TYR A 236 22.47 -24.18 0.73
N GLU A 237 23.42 -25.08 0.49
CA GLU A 237 23.16 -26.51 0.30
C GLU A 237 22.37 -27.11 1.47
N LYS A 238 22.80 -26.82 2.70
CA LYS A 238 22.07 -27.23 3.91
C LYS A 238 20.66 -26.66 3.94
N LYS A 239 20.48 -25.38 3.59
CA LYS A 239 19.15 -24.74 3.54
C LYS A 239 18.22 -25.37 2.51
N PHE A 240 18.72 -25.71 1.32
CA PHE A 240 17.91 -26.37 0.30
C PHE A 240 17.52 -27.78 0.74
N LYS A 241 18.45 -28.51 1.36
CA LYS A 241 18.17 -29.83 1.93
C LYS A 241 17.12 -29.78 3.04
N ASP A 242 17.20 -28.81 3.95
CA ASP A 242 16.18 -28.61 4.98
C ASP A 242 14.79 -28.37 4.36
N LEU A 243 14.71 -27.58 3.26
CA LEU A 243 13.45 -27.32 2.56
C LEU A 243 12.94 -28.56 1.80
N GLU A 244 13.84 -29.32 1.18
CA GLU A 244 13.54 -30.59 0.52
C GLU A 244 12.98 -31.63 1.49
N ASP A 245 13.48 -31.68 2.73
CA ASP A 245 12.99 -32.59 3.76
C ASP A 245 11.61 -32.15 4.31
N ILE A 246 11.36 -30.84 4.42
CA ILE A 246 10.11 -30.30 4.96
C ILE A 246 8.94 -30.43 3.98
N TYR A 247 9.18 -30.15 2.70
CA TYR A 247 8.12 -30.00 1.70
C TYR A 247 7.21 -31.25 1.54
N PRO A 248 7.73 -32.48 1.39
CA PRO A 248 6.90 -33.68 1.20
C PRO A 248 5.93 -33.94 2.34
N SER A 249 6.33 -33.61 3.58
CA SER A 249 5.48 -33.75 4.76
C SER A 249 4.29 -32.79 4.70
N LYS A 250 4.53 -31.54 4.28
CA LYS A 250 3.49 -30.51 4.12
C LYS A 250 2.54 -30.81 2.96
N GLU A 251 3.09 -31.23 1.83
CA GLU A 251 2.32 -31.65 0.66
C GLU A 251 1.39 -32.82 1.00
N LYS A 252 1.94 -33.88 1.60
CA LYS A 252 1.17 -35.06 2.01
C LYS A 252 0.04 -34.70 2.97
N ASN A 253 0.33 -33.92 4.01
CA ASN A 253 -0.68 -33.49 4.98
C ASN A 253 -1.81 -32.69 4.29
N THR A 254 -1.45 -31.79 3.38
CA THR A 254 -2.43 -31.00 2.62
C THR A 254 -3.31 -31.90 1.74
N MET A 255 -2.71 -32.87 1.04
CA MET A 255 -3.44 -33.81 0.19
C MET A 255 -4.39 -34.70 1.00
N GLU A 256 -3.95 -35.21 2.15
CA GLU A 256 -4.80 -36.00 3.05
C GLU A 256 -6.01 -35.19 3.55
N LEU A 257 -5.84 -33.89 3.82
CA LEU A 257 -6.96 -33.00 4.20
C LEU A 257 -7.94 -32.80 3.04
N ILE A 258 -7.44 -32.60 1.82
CA ILE A 258 -8.26 -32.48 0.60
C ILE A 258 -9.08 -33.75 0.38
N GLU A 259 -8.43 -34.93 0.45
CA GLU A 259 -9.08 -36.24 0.26
C GLU A 259 -10.13 -36.54 1.34
N ARG A 260 -9.87 -36.13 2.58
CA ARG A 260 -10.86 -36.27 3.67
C ARG A 260 -12.06 -35.36 3.51
N ARG A 261 -11.88 -34.16 2.93
CA ARG A 261 -12.94 -33.15 2.84
C ARG A 261 -13.79 -33.30 1.58
N PHE A 262 -13.18 -33.62 0.45
CA PHE A 262 -13.85 -33.64 -0.84
C PHE A 262 -13.83 -35.05 -1.43
N ALA A 263 -15.01 -35.63 -1.65
CA ALA A 263 -15.11 -36.91 -2.31
C ALA A 263 -14.83 -36.77 -3.82
N PRO A 264 -13.92 -37.57 -4.41
CA PRO A 264 -13.85 -37.68 -5.86
C PRO A 264 -15.20 -38.14 -6.43
N PRO A 265 -15.65 -37.65 -7.60
CA PRO A 265 -14.95 -36.81 -8.57
C PRO A 265 -15.39 -35.33 -8.53
N GLN A 266 -15.64 -34.76 -7.35
CA GLN A 266 -16.11 -33.38 -7.27
C GLN A 266 -15.14 -32.40 -7.97
N LEU A 267 -15.70 -31.39 -8.65
CA LEU A 267 -14.92 -30.37 -9.34
C LEU A 267 -13.92 -29.70 -8.39
N THR A 268 -14.36 -29.45 -7.15
CA THR A 268 -13.57 -28.88 -6.06
C THR A 268 -12.36 -29.76 -5.71
N TYR A 269 -12.55 -31.08 -5.52
CA TYR A 269 -11.45 -32.03 -5.31
C TYR A 269 -10.40 -31.94 -6.43
N THR A 270 -10.87 -31.96 -7.68
CA THR A 270 -9.99 -31.95 -8.86
C THR A 270 -9.19 -30.65 -8.96
N ARG A 271 -9.81 -29.51 -8.63
CA ARG A 271 -9.13 -28.20 -8.59
C ARG A 271 -8.07 -28.16 -7.50
N PHE A 272 -8.41 -28.52 -6.27
CA PHE A 272 -7.49 -28.51 -5.13
C PHE A 272 -6.30 -29.43 -5.36
N LYS A 273 -6.56 -30.67 -5.80
CA LYS A 273 -5.51 -31.61 -6.15
C LYS A 273 -4.56 -31.03 -7.21
N LYS A 274 -5.11 -30.47 -8.29
CA LYS A 274 -4.30 -29.88 -9.36
C LYS A 274 -3.36 -28.78 -8.86
N VAL A 275 -3.81 -27.92 -7.94
CA VAL A 275 -2.94 -26.86 -7.42
C VAL A 275 -1.83 -27.38 -6.51
N VAL A 276 -2.09 -28.45 -5.74
CA VAL A 276 -1.02 -29.13 -5.00
C VAL A 276 -0.04 -29.80 -5.97
N ASP A 277 -0.52 -30.47 -7.01
CA ASP A 277 0.31 -31.07 -8.05
C ASP A 277 1.17 -30.00 -8.79
N ASP A 278 0.57 -28.86 -9.16
CA ASP A 278 1.28 -27.73 -9.79
C ASP A 278 2.35 -27.14 -8.84
N SER A 279 2.05 -27.09 -7.53
CA SER A 279 2.99 -26.64 -6.49
C SER A 279 4.19 -27.57 -6.39
N HIS A 280 3.97 -28.88 -6.47
CA HIS A 280 5.01 -29.90 -6.44
C HIS A 280 5.99 -29.72 -7.60
N GLU A 281 5.48 -29.65 -8.83
CA GLU A 281 6.30 -29.42 -10.02
C GLU A 281 7.13 -28.14 -9.89
N THR A 282 6.50 -27.07 -9.42
CA THR A 282 7.15 -25.76 -9.27
C THR A 282 8.24 -25.79 -8.21
N PHE A 283 7.97 -26.41 -7.05
CA PHE A 283 8.93 -26.52 -5.96
C PHE A 283 10.19 -27.27 -6.41
N TYR A 284 10.03 -28.46 -7.00
CA TYR A 284 11.17 -29.26 -7.44
C TYR A 284 11.90 -28.65 -8.65
N SER A 285 11.20 -27.94 -9.55
CA SER A 285 11.88 -27.17 -10.62
C SER A 285 12.80 -26.11 -10.04
N GLN A 286 12.31 -25.32 -9.07
CA GLN A 286 13.11 -24.26 -8.43
C GLN A 286 14.24 -24.82 -7.58
N LEU A 287 14.01 -25.94 -6.89
CA LEU A 287 15.02 -26.63 -6.09
C LEU A 287 16.16 -27.17 -6.99
N ASN A 288 15.82 -27.84 -8.09
CA ASN A 288 16.80 -28.32 -9.07
C ASN A 288 17.56 -27.15 -9.71
N SER A 289 16.88 -26.04 -10.01
CA SER A 289 17.52 -24.82 -10.49
C SER A 289 18.54 -24.28 -9.48
N ALA A 290 18.23 -24.32 -8.18
CA ALA A 290 19.15 -23.90 -7.13
C ALA A 290 20.37 -24.83 -7.01
N TYR A 291 20.19 -26.15 -7.06
CA TYR A 291 21.30 -27.11 -7.09
C TYR A 291 22.19 -26.93 -8.32
N ASN A 292 21.61 -26.70 -9.50
CA ASN A 292 22.39 -26.38 -10.71
C ASN A 292 23.23 -25.10 -10.53
N ILE A 293 22.72 -24.07 -9.85
CA ILE A 293 23.49 -22.86 -9.55
C ILE A 293 24.66 -23.20 -8.61
N LEU A 294 24.44 -24.03 -7.59
CA LEU A 294 25.51 -24.46 -6.67
C LEU A 294 26.59 -25.27 -7.39
N ASP A 295 26.20 -26.25 -8.20
CA ASP A 295 27.11 -27.17 -8.88
C ASP A 295 27.95 -26.48 -9.98
N LEU A 296 27.36 -25.52 -10.69
CA LEU A 296 28.01 -24.81 -11.80
C LEU A 296 28.84 -23.59 -11.34
N SER A 297 28.66 -23.13 -10.10
CA SER A 297 29.38 -21.96 -9.58
C SER A 297 30.76 -22.37 -9.07
N THR A 298 31.78 -22.19 -9.92
CA THR A 298 33.18 -22.50 -9.55
C THR A 298 33.77 -21.50 -8.55
N GLU A 299 33.23 -20.28 -8.47
CA GLU A 299 33.68 -19.23 -7.58
C GLU A 299 32.50 -18.48 -6.96
N TYR A 300 32.69 -17.97 -5.74
CA TYR A 300 31.69 -17.15 -5.07
C TYR A 300 31.53 -15.80 -5.78
N SER A 301 30.30 -15.42 -6.06
CA SER A 301 29.95 -14.07 -6.50
C SER A 301 28.70 -13.58 -5.78
N SER A 302 28.63 -12.27 -5.53
CA SER A 302 27.46 -11.64 -4.90
C SER A 302 26.18 -11.89 -5.70
N LYS A 303 26.27 -11.96 -7.02
CA LYS A 303 25.15 -12.27 -7.91
C LYS A 303 24.62 -13.69 -7.69
N VAL A 304 25.52 -14.68 -7.61
CA VAL A 304 25.14 -16.07 -7.32
C VAL A 304 24.49 -16.16 -5.94
N GLU A 305 25.05 -15.49 -4.93
CA GLU A 305 24.46 -15.46 -3.59
C GLU A 305 23.05 -14.86 -3.57
N GLU A 306 22.85 -13.74 -4.27
CA GLU A 306 21.53 -13.09 -4.40
C GLU A 306 20.51 -14.02 -5.07
N GLU A 307 20.90 -14.71 -6.14
CA GLU A 307 20.04 -15.70 -6.79
C GLU A 307 19.68 -16.86 -5.86
N LEU A 308 20.64 -17.42 -5.11
CA LEU A 308 20.38 -18.49 -4.15
C LEU A 308 19.43 -18.03 -3.02
N LYS A 309 19.60 -16.79 -2.52
CA LYS A 309 18.66 -16.19 -1.55
C LYS A 309 17.26 -16.06 -2.15
N ASN A 310 17.15 -15.60 -3.40
CA ASN A 310 15.86 -15.49 -4.08
C ASN A 310 15.19 -16.86 -4.23
N LYS A 311 15.94 -17.91 -4.60
CA LYS A 311 15.42 -19.30 -4.65
C LYS A 311 14.92 -19.77 -3.29
N ILE A 312 15.64 -19.51 -2.20
CA ILE A 312 15.18 -19.83 -0.84
C ILE A 312 13.87 -19.11 -0.51
N VAL A 313 13.74 -17.82 -0.85
CA VAL A 313 12.50 -17.06 -0.61
C VAL A 313 11.33 -17.65 -1.38
N VAL A 314 11.53 -18.04 -2.64
CA VAL A 314 10.51 -18.69 -3.47
C VAL A 314 10.10 -20.05 -2.89
N LEU A 315 11.04 -20.92 -2.57
CA LEU A 315 10.73 -22.25 -2.00
C LEU A 315 9.97 -22.13 -0.67
N ASN A 316 10.36 -21.19 0.20
CA ASN A 316 9.64 -20.93 1.45
C ASN A 316 8.22 -20.38 1.22
N SER A 317 8.00 -19.57 0.17
CA SER A 317 6.67 -19.04 -0.11
C SER A 317 5.70 -20.14 -0.57
N ILE A 318 6.20 -21.12 -1.33
CA ILE A 318 5.43 -22.31 -1.73
C ILE A 318 5.06 -23.15 -0.49
N ILE A 319 6.03 -23.46 0.39
CA ILE A 319 5.78 -24.21 1.64
C ILE A 319 4.73 -23.48 2.50
N LYS A 320 4.86 -22.16 2.65
CA LYS A 320 3.91 -21.35 3.42
C LYS A 320 2.51 -21.34 2.81
N GLY A 321 2.41 -21.41 1.48
CA GLY A 321 1.14 -21.54 0.77
C GLY A 321 0.44 -22.85 1.10
N LEU A 322 1.18 -23.97 1.15
CA LEU A 322 0.65 -25.27 1.60
C LEU A 322 0.20 -25.24 3.07
N ASP A 323 0.96 -24.58 3.94
CA ASP A 323 0.59 -24.42 5.35
C ASP A 323 -0.72 -23.65 5.51
N LYS A 324 -0.86 -22.50 4.85
CA LYS A 324 -2.12 -21.74 4.85
C LYS A 324 -3.29 -22.57 4.33
N LEU A 325 -3.10 -23.29 3.22
CA LEU A 325 -4.14 -24.15 2.66
C LEU A 325 -4.53 -25.26 3.64
N SER A 326 -3.56 -25.88 4.30
CA SER A 326 -3.81 -26.86 5.36
C SER A 326 -4.59 -26.25 6.55
N GLU A 327 -4.18 -25.09 7.04
CA GLU A 327 -4.84 -24.38 8.15
C GLU A 327 -6.31 -24.08 7.82
N GLU A 328 -6.58 -23.55 6.64
CA GLU A 328 -7.95 -23.26 6.19
C GLU A 328 -8.78 -24.53 6.01
N LEU A 329 -8.21 -25.59 5.44
CA LEU A 329 -8.91 -26.87 5.32
C LEU A 329 -9.26 -27.43 6.70
N VAL A 330 -8.40 -27.27 7.70
CA VAL A 330 -8.67 -27.69 9.10
C VAL A 330 -9.76 -26.83 9.75
N LEU A 331 -9.67 -25.50 9.65
CA LEU A 331 -10.66 -24.59 10.23
C LEU A 331 -12.06 -24.84 9.64
N ASN A 332 -12.12 -25.01 8.32
CA ASN A 332 -13.36 -25.24 7.61
C ASN A 332 -13.91 -26.68 7.76
N ILE A 333 -13.12 -27.63 8.24
CA ILE A 333 -13.65 -28.94 8.67
C ILE A 333 -14.55 -28.80 9.90
N SER A 334 -14.30 -27.80 10.76
CA SER A 334 -15.05 -27.61 12.02
C SER A 334 -16.34 -26.79 11.87
N GLN A 335 -16.51 -26.07 10.76
CA GLN A 335 -17.68 -25.22 10.48
C GLN A 335 -18.49 -25.82 9.33
N VAL A 336 -19.76 -26.16 9.60
CA VAL A 336 -20.64 -26.93 8.69
C VAL A 336 -21.48 -26.04 7.76
N GLU A 337 -21.31 -24.72 7.76
CA GLU A 337 -22.23 -23.80 7.06
C GLU A 337 -21.58 -22.95 5.96
N SER A 338 -22.41 -22.61 4.98
CA SER A 338 -22.12 -22.22 3.58
C SER A 338 -21.27 -20.97 3.34
N GLU A 339 -20.84 -20.24 4.37
CA GLU A 339 -19.99 -19.04 4.23
C GLU A 339 -18.50 -19.38 4.01
N SER A 340 -18.09 -20.60 4.34
CA SER A 340 -16.73 -21.12 4.24
C SER A 340 -16.16 -21.30 2.82
N TYR A 341 -17.03 -21.43 1.81
CA TYR A 341 -16.60 -21.81 0.45
C TYR A 341 -15.94 -20.67 -0.33
N ASP A 342 -16.41 -19.43 -0.15
CA ASP A 342 -15.86 -18.27 -0.86
C ASP A 342 -14.45 -17.93 -0.37
N GLU A 343 -14.20 -18.06 0.94
CA GLU A 343 -12.87 -17.85 1.54
C GLU A 343 -11.85 -18.92 1.07
N LEU A 344 -12.31 -20.18 0.93
CA LEU A 344 -11.52 -21.26 0.36
C LEU A 344 -11.17 -21.03 -1.11
N GLU A 345 -12.09 -20.47 -1.91
CA GLU A 345 -11.84 -20.16 -3.33
C GLU A 345 -10.86 -18.98 -3.48
N GLU A 346 -10.96 -17.95 -2.62
CA GLU A 346 -9.99 -16.84 -2.62
C GLU A 346 -8.58 -17.28 -2.24
N LEU A 347 -8.43 -18.14 -1.23
CA LEU A 347 -7.12 -18.66 -0.81
C LEU A 347 -6.51 -19.58 -1.88
N PHE A 348 -7.36 -20.34 -2.58
CA PHE A 348 -6.94 -21.17 -3.71
C PHE A 348 -6.42 -20.32 -4.88
N ASP A 349 -7.14 -19.24 -5.21
CA ASP A 349 -6.70 -18.30 -6.24
C ASP A 349 -5.38 -17.62 -5.84
N GLU A 350 -5.18 -17.32 -4.55
CA GLU A 350 -3.89 -16.82 -4.03
C GLU A 350 -2.78 -17.87 -4.21
N PHE A 351 -3.00 -19.12 -3.81
CA PHE A 351 -1.99 -20.16 -3.90
C PHE A 351 -1.66 -20.53 -5.36
N SER A 352 -2.69 -20.66 -6.22
CA SER A 352 -2.50 -20.89 -7.66
C SER A 352 -1.71 -19.75 -8.31
N ARG A 353 -1.93 -18.50 -7.89
CA ARG A 353 -1.14 -17.36 -8.36
C ARG A 353 0.31 -17.42 -7.92
N VAL A 354 0.60 -17.81 -6.68
CA VAL A 354 1.98 -18.00 -6.20
C VAL A 354 2.68 -19.06 -7.06
N THR A 355 2.04 -20.20 -7.28
CA THR A 355 2.61 -21.26 -8.11
C THR A 355 2.81 -20.82 -9.57
N SER A 356 1.84 -20.09 -10.13
CA SER A 356 1.89 -19.61 -11.51
C SER A 356 2.86 -18.45 -11.72
N SER A 357 3.05 -17.58 -10.73
CA SER A 357 3.98 -16.45 -10.82
C SER A 357 5.42 -16.94 -10.84
N VAL A 358 5.73 -17.99 -10.06
CA VAL A 358 7.04 -18.62 -10.03
C VAL A 358 7.40 -19.28 -11.37
N LYS A 359 6.43 -19.89 -12.06
CA LYS A 359 6.62 -20.44 -13.42
C LYS A 359 7.06 -19.37 -14.46
N ASN A 360 6.84 -18.07 -14.19
CA ASN A 360 7.24 -16.98 -15.10
C ASN A 360 8.65 -16.41 -14.84
N TYR A 361 9.39 -16.95 -13.86
CA TYR A 361 10.76 -16.55 -13.54
C TYR A 361 11.83 -17.49 -14.14
N GLU A 362 11.41 -18.49 -14.91
CA GLU A 362 12.24 -19.25 -15.86
C GLU A 362 12.22 -18.59 -17.24
#